data_AF-A0A5J4R8K3-F1
#
_entry.id   AF-A0A5J4R8K3-F1
#
_cell.length_a   1.000
_cell.length_b   1.000
_cell.length_c   1.000
_cell.angle_alpha   90.00
_cell.angle_beta   90.00
_cell.angle_gamma   90.00
#
_symmetry.space_group_name_H-M   'P 1'
#
loop_
_entity.id
_entity.type
_entity.pdbx_description
1 polymer ?
#
loop_
_entity_poly.entity_id
_entity_poly.type
_entity_poly.pdbx_seq_one_letter_code
_entity_poly.pdbx_strand_id
1 'polypeptide(L)'
;AVFLIGKGMVWGNVIGLFLYFVQSQFKLFSLNPETYYVSSVPVSFNIGLFLLLNAGALLVSVLMLIGPSFLITRINPASSMRYE
;
A
#
# COMPACT_ATOMS: atom_id res chain seq x y z
N ALA A 1 -9.62 7.07 10.88
CA ALA A 1 -9.10 5.99 10.01
C ALA A 1 -8.52 6.52 8.70
N VAL A 2 -9.36 7.09 7.82
CA VAL A 2 -8.94 7.56 6.48
C VAL A 2 -7.81 8.60 6.51
N PHE A 3 -7.79 9.50 7.49
CA PHE A 3 -6.70 10.48 7.65
C PHE A 3 -5.33 9.83 7.92
N LEU A 4 -5.31 8.77 8.74
CA LEU A 4 -4.09 8.04 9.10
C LEU A 4 -3.59 7.20 7.92
N ILE A 5 -4.51 6.52 7.24
CA ILE A 5 -4.25 5.76 6.00
C ILE A 5 -3.70 6.72 4.92
N GLY A 6 -4.34 7.87 4.72
CA GLY A 6 -3.92 8.87 3.74
C GLY A 6 -2.51 9.39 4.01
N LYS A 7 -2.17 9.73 5.26
CA LYS A 7 -0.79 10.11 5.62
C LYS A 7 0.21 8.99 5.34
N GLY A 8 -0.14 7.74 5.70
CA GLY A 8 0.70 6.58 5.42
C GLY A 8 0.94 6.38 3.92
N MET A 9 -0.10 6.53 3.11
CA MET A 9 -0.01 6.45 1.65
C MET A 9 0.87 7.55 1.07
N VAL A 10 0.77 8.79 1.55
CA VAL A 10 1.64 9.90 1.08
C VAL A 10 3.10 9.55 1.33
N TRP A 11 3.46 9.14 2.56
CA TRP A 11 4.84 8.75 2.88
C TRP A 11 5.29 7.52 2.09
N GLY A 12 4.43 6.52 1.91
CA GLY A 12 4.71 5.33 1.10
C GLY A 12 5.00 5.67 -0.36
N ASN A 13 4.22 6.57 -0.97
CA ASN A 13 4.47 7.04 -2.33
C ASN A 13 5.76 7.85 -2.44
N VAL A 14 6.07 8.71 -1.46
CA VAL A 14 7.32 9.48 -1.44
C VAL A 14 8.53 8.53 -1.41
N ILE A 15 8.50 7.53 -0.53
CA ILE A 15 9.58 6.53 -0.45
C ILE A 15 9.63 5.68 -1.72
N GLY A 16 8.48 5.25 -2.24
CA GLY A 16 8.41 4.46 -3.48
C GLY A 16 8.96 5.20 -4.71
N LEU A 17 8.61 6.47 -4.87
CA LEU A 17 9.13 7.33 -5.94
C LEU A 17 10.62 7.62 -5.77
N PHE A 18 11.09 7.80 -4.52
CA PHE A 18 12.51 7.93 -4.24
C PHE A 18 13.28 6.67 -4.65
N LEU A 19 12.81 5.48 -4.27
CA LEU A 19 13.41 4.21 -4.67
C LEU A 19 13.36 4.00 -6.18
N TYR A 20 12.25 4.36 -6.84
CA TYR A 20 12.14 4.35 -8.30
C TYR A 20 13.22 5.22 -8.94
N PHE A 21 13.40 6.46 -8.46
CA PHE A 21 14.40 7.39 -9.01
C PHE A 21 15.82 6.88 -8.80
N VAL A 22 16.12 6.39 -7.60
CA VAL A 22 17.43 5.80 -7.27
C VAL A 22 17.72 4.58 -8.17
N GLN A 23 16.76 3.68 -8.35
CA GLN A 23 16.93 2.52 -9.23
C GLN A 23 17.06 2.91 -10.71
N SER A 24 16.33 3.94 -11.15
CA SER A 24 16.38 4.44 -12.53
C SER A 24 17.74 5.06 -12.87
N GLN A 25 18.32 5.83 -11.94
CA GLN A 25 19.61 6.52 -12.16
C GLN A 25 20.81 5.61 -11.92
N PHE A 26 20.83 4.88 -10.81
CA PHE A 26 22.00 4.11 -10.38
C PHE A 26 21.98 2.65 -10.86
N LYS A 27 20.85 2.16 -11.37
CA LYS A 27 20.67 0.77 -11.82
C LYS A 27 21.27 -0.24 -10.83
N LEU A 28 21.09 0.02 -9.52
CA LEU A 28 21.70 -0.73 -8.41
C LEU A 28 21.48 -2.23 -8.53
N PHE A 29 20.31 -2.63 -9.05
CA PHE A 29 20.03 -4.01 -9.44
C PHE A 29 20.17 -4.19 -10.96
N SER A 30 21.37 -4.54 -11.43
CA SER A 30 21.62 -5.03 -12.79
C SER A 30 21.59 -6.56 -12.81
N LEU A 31 20.81 -7.17 -13.69
CA LEU A 31 20.86 -8.62 -13.90
C LEU A 31 22.05 -8.95 -14.82
N ASN A 32 22.72 -10.07 -14.55
CA ASN A 32 23.81 -10.56 -15.39
C ASN A 32 23.26 -10.89 -16.80
N PRO A 33 23.69 -10.16 -17.85
CA PRO A 33 23.10 -10.26 -19.18
C PRO A 33 23.32 -11.63 -19.86
N GLU A 34 24.21 -12.48 -19.33
CA GLU A 34 24.41 -13.84 -19.84
C GLU A 34 23.27 -14.81 -19.53
N THR A 35 22.47 -14.56 -18.48
CA THR A 35 21.37 -15.47 -18.08
C THR A 35 20.00 -14.83 -18.26
N TYR A 36 19.91 -13.51 -18.27
CA TYR A 36 18.69 -12.75 -18.52
C TYR A 36 18.96 -11.74 -19.63
N TYR A 37 18.24 -11.83 -20.75
CA TYR A 37 18.34 -10.99 -21.95
C TYR A 37 18.10 -9.47 -21.74
N VAL A 38 18.16 -8.98 -20.49
CA VAL A 38 17.97 -7.59 -20.08
C VAL A 38 19.07 -7.19 -19.09
N SER A 39 19.88 -6.21 -19.48
CA SER A 39 21.06 -5.70 -18.76
C SER A 39 20.74 -4.91 -17.49
N SER A 40 19.46 -4.58 -17.25
CA SER A 40 18.99 -3.91 -16.03
C SER A 40 17.51 -4.18 -15.83
N VAL A 41 17.04 -4.21 -14.58
CA VAL A 41 15.60 -4.31 -14.27
C VAL A 41 14.90 -3.10 -14.92
N PRO A 42 14.02 -3.29 -15.93
CA PRO A 42 13.36 -2.18 -16.58
C PRO A 42 12.36 -1.57 -15.61
N VAL A 43 12.63 -0.35 -15.15
CA VAL A 43 11.72 0.41 -14.29
C VAL A 43 10.83 1.26 -15.20
N SER A 44 9.59 0.83 -15.42
CA SER A 44 8.60 1.59 -16.20
C SER A 44 7.61 2.27 -15.25
N PHE A 45 7.49 3.60 -15.38
CA PHE A 45 6.50 4.36 -14.61
C PHE A 45 5.26 4.62 -15.46
N ASN A 46 4.14 4.03 -15.07
CA ASN A 46 2.85 4.28 -15.70
C ASN A 46 1.93 4.99 -14.69
N ILE A 47 1.55 6.24 -15.01
CA ILE A 47 0.68 7.06 -14.17
C ILE A 47 -0.67 6.36 -13.88
N GLY A 48 -1.23 5.66 -14.87
CA GLY A 48 -2.50 4.95 -14.70
C GLY A 48 -2.42 3.82 -13.69
N LEU A 49 -1.37 3.00 -13.76
CA LEU A 49 -1.11 1.95 -12.77
C LEU A 49 -0.81 2.53 -11.38
N PHE A 50 -0.06 3.63 -11.31
CA PHE A 50 0.23 4.31 -10.05
C PHE A 50 -1.04 4.82 -9.34
N LEU A 51 -1.95 5.45 -10.10
CA LEU A 51 -3.23 5.92 -9.58
C LEU A 51 -4.14 4.74 -9.19
N LEU A 52 -4.19 3.69 -10.03
CA LEU A 52 -4.99 2.50 -9.77
C LEU A 52 -4.52 1.75 -8.50
N LEU A 53 -3.21 1.61 -8.31
CA LEU A 53 -2.63 1.01 -7.11
C LEU A 53 -2.96 1.81 -5.86
N ASN A 54 -2.87 3.14 -5.92
CA ASN A 54 -3.23 3.99 -4.80
C ASN A 54 -4.73 3.90 -4.46
N ALA A 55 -5.60 4.00 -5.48
CA ALA A 55 -7.03 3.88 -5.29
C ALA A 55 -7.42 2.49 -4.74
N GLY A 56 -6.83 1.43 -5.29
CA GLY A 56 -7.05 0.05 -4.85
C GLY A 56 -6.57 -0.18 -3.41
N ALA A 57 -5.36 0.28 -3.07
CA ALA A 57 -4.83 0.16 -1.71
C ALA A 57 -5.70 0.92 -0.69
N LEU A 58 -6.17 2.12 -1.03
CA LEU A 58 -7.09 2.88 -0.17
C LEU A 58 -8.40 2.12 0.03
N LEU A 59 -9.02 1.63 -1.05
CA LEU A 59 -10.27 0.86 -0.99
C LEU A 59 -10.12 -0.38 -0.11
N VAL A 60 -9.10 -1.21 -0.35
CA VAL A 60 -8.85 -2.43 0.43
C VAL A 60 -8.62 -2.10 1.90
N SER A 61 -7.83 -1.07 2.21
CA SER A 61 -7.56 -0.66 3.58
C SER A 61 -8.84 -0.21 4.31
N VAL A 62 -9.72 0.51 3.63
CA VAL A 62 -11.01 0.93 4.19
C VAL A 62 -11.94 -0.27 4.40
N LEU A 63 -12.05 -1.17 3.41
CA LEU A 63 -12.87 -2.39 3.52
C LEU A 63 -12.42 -3.28 4.69
N MET A 64 -11.11 -3.41 4.89
CA MET A 64 -10.53 -4.19 5.99
C MET A 64 -10.92 -3.64 7.37
N LEU A 65 -11.20 -2.34 7.48
CA LEU A 65 -11.69 -1.72 8.73
C LEU A 65 -13.20 -1.88 8.92
N ILE A 66 -13.97 -1.94 7.83
CA ILE A 66 -15.43 -2.06 7.91
C ILE A 66 -15.83 -3.40 8.54
N GLY A 67 -15.18 -4.50 8.17
CA GLY A 67 -15.43 -5.84 8.72
C GLY A 67 -15.42 -5.88 10.26
N PRO A 68 -14.31 -5.56 10.93
CA PRO A 68 -14.23 -5.57 12.39
C PRO A 68 -15.08 -4.47 13.02
N SER A 69 -15.22 -3.29 12.40
CA SER A 69 -16.08 -2.22 12.93
C SER A 69 -17.53 -2.66 13.03
N PHE A 70 -18.03 -3.38 12.02
CA PHE A 70 -19.40 -3.88 12.03
C PHE A 70 -19.60 -5.01 13.06
N LEU A 71 -18.60 -5.87 13.24
CA LEU A 71 -18.63 -6.92 14.26
C LEU A 71 -18.73 -6.33 15.68
N ILE A 72 -17.95 -5.31 15.98
CA ILE A 72 -17.94 -4.64 17.29
C ILE A 72 -19.28 -3.95 17.57
N THR A 73 -19.89 -3.30 16.58
CA THR A 73 -21.20 -2.65 16.78
C THR A 73 -22.35 -3.60 17.10
N ARG A 74 -22.21 -4.91 16.80
CA ARG A 74 -23.21 -5.92 17.18
C ARG A 74 -22.99 -6.50 18.59
N ILE A 75 -21.90 -6.14 19.26
CA ILE A 75 -21.65 -6.53 20.65
C ILE A 75 -22.56 -5.67 21.53
N ASN A 76 -23.62 -6.29 22.04
CA ASN A 76 -24.68 -5.63 22.81
C ASN A 76 -24.12 -5.12 24.16
N PRO A 77 -24.02 -3.80 24.40
CA PRO A 77 -23.40 -3.26 25.62
C PRO A 77 -24.23 -3.51 26.89
N ALA A 78 -25.50 -3.90 26.75
CA ALA A 78 -26.41 -4.14 27.87
C ALA A 78 -26.11 -5.44 28.64
N SER A 79 -25.37 -6.39 28.06
CA SER A 79 -25.08 -7.68 28.70
C SER A 79 -23.74 -7.72 29.44
N SER A 80 -22.85 -6.74 29.22
CA SER A 80 -21.53 -6.68 29.88
C SER A 80 -21.51 -5.83 31.15
N MET A 81 -22.51 -5.00 31.40
CA MET A 81 -22.67 -4.28 32.69
C MET A 81 -23.39 -5.10 33.77
N ARG A 82 -23.92 -6.29 33.44
CA ARG A 82 -24.66 -7.14 34.39
C ARG A 82 -23.80 -8.24 35.02
N TYR A 83 -22.49 -8.08 34.95
CA TYR A 83 -21.51 -8.90 35.66
C TYR A 83 -20.48 -7.99 36.35
N GLU A 84 -20.96 -6.98 37.06
CA GLU A 84 -20.33 -6.47 38.30
C GLU A 84 -21.39 -6.52 39.41
#